data_AF-A0A561VMT8-F1
#
_entry.id   AF-A0A561VMT8-F1
#
_cell.length_a   1.000
_cell.length_b   1.000
_cell.length_c   1.000
_cell.angle_alpha   90.00
_cell.angle_beta   90.00
_cell.angle_gamma   90.00
#
_symmetry.space_group_name_H-M   'P 1'
#
loop_
_entity.id
_entity.type
_entity.pdbx_description
1 polymer ?
#
loop_
_entity_poly.entity_id
_entity_poly.type
_entity_poly.pdbx_seq_one_letter_code
_entity_poly.pdbx_strand_id
1 'polypeptide(L)'
;MSPSDEVAAAAVVRHHAQMATELDRLVRDLIRTAEIGGLRQIWQAREALVGWLTGELLPHANAEEAALYPAASGQPGAGLLITGMLAEHRAIGTLVTELTETASPVQAAAAARALQALFEVHLAKENDLVVPVLVGAPDVDLAALLDGMHDLLGVEPADGCGCGGCGCGGDAPQAAAPAATLSIDPRIDVRDLPHAERHARVMAALGDLAPDSALVLVAPHAPLPLLSQIDERYAGQFTTEWLQSGPDVWQLRLHRVAVPA
;
A
#
# COMPACT_ATOMS: atom_id res chain seq x y z
N MET A 1 -6.12 -11.79 21.87
CA MET A 1 -6.90 -10.84 21.07
C MET A 1 -7.95 -10.23 21.97
N SER A 2 -7.88 -8.92 22.20
CA SER A 2 -8.84 -8.21 23.05
C SER A 2 -10.07 -7.79 22.25
N PRO A 3 -11.30 -7.93 22.78
CA PRO A 3 -12.50 -7.38 22.14
C PRO A 3 -12.45 -5.87 21.89
N SER A 4 -11.67 -5.12 22.68
CA SER A 4 -11.46 -3.67 22.47
C SER A 4 -10.70 -3.37 21.19
N ASP A 5 -9.67 -4.18 20.89
CA ASP A 5 -8.82 -3.99 19.71
C ASP A 5 -9.56 -4.32 18.42
N GLU A 6 -10.46 -5.31 18.44
CA GLU A 6 -11.32 -5.62 17.30
C GLU A 6 -12.29 -4.47 16.98
N VAL A 7 -12.87 -3.84 18.01
CA VAL A 7 -13.76 -2.68 17.85
C VAL A 7 -12.99 -1.47 17.32
N ALA A 8 -11.79 -1.24 17.87
CA ALA A 8 -10.86 -0.20 17.44
C ALA A 8 -10.45 -0.38 15.97
N ALA A 9 -10.01 -1.57 15.57
CA ALA A 9 -9.67 -1.90 14.19
C ALA A 9 -10.85 -1.67 13.24
N ALA A 10 -12.05 -2.13 13.62
CA ALA A 10 -13.24 -1.90 12.81
C ALA A 10 -13.60 -0.41 12.69
N ALA A 11 -13.28 0.41 13.69
CA ALA A 11 -13.48 1.86 13.64
C ALA A 11 -12.52 2.54 12.66
N VAL A 12 -11.24 2.17 12.68
CA VAL A 12 -10.23 2.66 11.73
C VAL A 12 -10.63 2.32 10.30
N VAL A 13 -10.97 1.07 10.01
CA VAL A 13 -11.37 0.64 8.66
C VAL A 13 -12.62 1.40 8.17
N ARG A 14 -13.59 1.68 9.06
CA ARG A 14 -14.76 2.52 8.72
C ARG A 14 -14.36 3.95 8.42
N HIS A 15 -13.45 4.53 9.19
CA HIS A 15 -12.95 5.88 8.95
C HIS A 15 -12.23 5.97 7.59
N HIS A 16 -11.37 4.99 7.28
CA HIS A 16 -10.69 4.90 5.99
C HIS A 16 -11.67 4.82 4.81
N ALA A 17 -12.75 4.05 4.95
CA ALA A 17 -13.80 3.99 3.93
C ALA A 17 -14.52 5.35 3.74
N GLN A 18 -14.72 6.11 4.82
CA GLN A 18 -15.29 7.47 4.75
C GLN A 18 -14.34 8.43 4.03
N MET A 19 -13.05 8.40 4.37
CA MET A 19 -12.04 9.23 3.71
C MET A 19 -11.93 8.90 2.22
N ALA A 20 -11.89 7.62 1.85
CA ALA A 20 -11.84 7.19 0.44
C ALA A 20 -13.07 7.68 -0.34
N THR A 21 -14.26 7.60 0.27
CA THR A 21 -15.51 8.08 -0.35
C THR A 21 -15.48 9.58 -0.61
N GLU A 22 -15.00 10.36 0.37
CA GLU A 22 -14.93 11.82 0.26
C GLU A 22 -13.87 12.27 -0.74
N LEU A 23 -12.68 11.65 -0.71
CA LEU A 23 -11.64 11.90 -1.71
C LEU A 23 -12.14 11.62 -3.12
N ASP A 24 -12.82 10.48 -3.32
CA ASP A 24 -13.39 10.12 -4.61
C ASP A 24 -14.41 11.17 -5.10
N ARG A 25 -15.30 11.63 -4.22
CA ARG A 25 -16.25 12.70 -4.54
C ARG A 25 -15.54 13.98 -4.99
N LEU A 26 -14.57 14.46 -4.22
CA LEU A 26 -13.83 15.70 -4.50
C LEU A 26 -13.01 15.60 -5.81
N VAL A 27 -12.35 14.46 -6.04
CA VAL A 27 -11.56 14.22 -7.26
C VAL A 27 -12.48 14.14 -8.48
N ARG A 28 -13.63 13.45 -8.39
CA ARG A 28 -14.62 13.42 -9.48
C ARG A 28 -15.15 14.81 -9.81
N ASP A 29 -15.39 15.65 -8.80
CA ASP A 29 -15.85 17.03 -9.02
C ASP A 29 -14.78 17.88 -9.72
N LEU A 30 -13.50 17.76 -9.34
CA LEU A 30 -12.40 18.44 -10.03
C LEU A 30 -12.24 17.96 -11.48
N ILE A 31 -12.26 16.65 -11.72
CA ILE A 31 -12.14 16.10 -13.08
C ILE A 31 -13.31 16.57 -13.96
N ARG A 32 -14.54 16.45 -13.46
CA ARG A 32 -15.74 16.90 -14.20
C ARG A 32 -15.65 18.40 -14.54
N THR A 33 -15.26 19.24 -13.58
CA THR A 33 -15.13 20.68 -13.85
C THR A 33 -13.98 20.98 -14.80
N ALA A 34 -12.90 20.20 -14.82
CA ALA A 34 -11.84 20.33 -15.82
C ALA A 34 -12.28 19.94 -17.24
N GLU A 35 -13.19 18.97 -17.37
CA GLU A 35 -13.72 18.53 -18.67
C GLU A 35 -14.73 19.51 -19.29
N ILE A 36 -15.69 19.98 -18.50
CA ILE A 36 -16.86 20.72 -19.01
C ILE A 36 -17.11 22.06 -18.31
N GLY A 37 -16.33 22.41 -17.29
CA GLY A 37 -16.52 23.62 -16.48
C GLY A 37 -15.74 24.83 -17.00
N GLY A 38 -16.00 25.98 -16.39
CA GLY A 38 -15.19 27.19 -16.56
C GLY A 38 -14.06 27.28 -15.54
N LEU A 39 -13.07 28.13 -15.82
CA LEU A 39 -11.88 28.30 -14.97
C LEU A 39 -12.23 28.57 -13.49
N ARG A 40 -13.25 29.39 -13.22
CA ARG A 40 -13.67 29.68 -11.84
C ARG A 40 -14.13 28.40 -11.11
N GLN A 41 -14.94 27.57 -11.77
CA GLN A 41 -15.47 26.35 -11.15
C GLN A 41 -14.36 25.32 -10.90
N ILE A 42 -13.42 25.20 -11.83
CA ILE A 42 -12.23 24.33 -11.69
C ILE A 42 -11.45 24.71 -10.43
N TRP A 43 -11.13 26.00 -10.28
CA TRP A 43 -10.32 26.45 -9.15
C TRP A 43 -11.05 26.35 -7.82
N GLN A 44 -12.38 26.53 -7.79
CA GLN A 44 -13.18 26.25 -6.60
C GLN A 44 -13.18 24.77 -6.22
N ALA A 45 -13.32 23.85 -7.19
CA ALA A 45 -13.26 22.41 -6.93
C ALA A 45 -11.88 21.99 -6.42
N ARG A 46 -10.81 22.55 -7.00
CA ARG A 46 -9.44 22.35 -6.52
C ARG A 46 -9.24 22.88 -5.10
N GLU A 47 -9.69 24.10 -4.80
CA GLU A 47 -9.58 24.68 -3.46
C GLU A 47 -10.31 23.82 -2.41
N ALA A 48 -11.49 23.29 -2.75
CA ALA A 48 -12.20 22.36 -1.89
C ALA A 48 -11.40 21.06 -1.65
N LEU A 49 -10.84 20.47 -2.71
CA LEU A 49 -10.01 19.27 -2.60
C LEU A 49 -8.74 19.54 -1.76
N VAL A 50 -8.01 20.61 -2.04
CA VAL A 50 -6.80 20.99 -1.28
C VAL A 50 -7.14 21.28 0.19
N GLY A 51 -8.25 21.97 0.44
CA GLY A 51 -8.72 22.24 1.80
C GLY A 51 -8.95 20.95 2.59
N TRP A 52 -9.63 19.97 2.00
CA TRP A 52 -9.83 18.67 2.64
C TRP A 52 -8.53 17.87 2.81
N LEU A 53 -7.66 17.85 1.78
CA LEU A 53 -6.37 17.15 1.86
C LEU A 53 -5.48 17.69 2.99
N THR A 54 -5.44 19.00 3.15
CA THR A 54 -4.61 19.66 4.18
C THR A 54 -5.25 19.66 5.58
N GLY A 55 -6.59 19.68 5.66
CA GLY A 55 -7.32 19.71 6.92
C GLY A 55 -7.63 18.34 7.52
N GLU A 56 -7.73 17.30 6.69
CA GLU A 56 -8.18 15.97 7.13
C GLU A 56 -7.15 14.89 6.77
N LEU A 57 -6.82 14.72 5.47
CA LEU A 57 -5.98 13.60 5.03
C LEU A 57 -4.54 13.67 5.56
N LEU A 58 -3.87 14.81 5.42
CA LEU A 58 -2.48 14.94 5.90
C LEU A 58 -2.37 14.87 7.43
N PRO A 59 -3.26 15.52 8.21
CA PRO A 59 -3.31 15.31 9.66
C PRO A 59 -3.51 13.85 10.06
N HIS A 60 -4.43 13.14 9.41
CA HIS A 60 -4.64 11.69 9.62
C HIS A 60 -3.34 10.90 9.38
N ALA A 61 -2.72 11.07 8.20
CA ALA A 61 -1.46 10.41 7.86
C ALA A 61 -0.34 10.69 8.88
N ASN A 62 -0.19 11.94 9.32
CA ASN A 62 0.79 12.31 10.34
C ASN A 62 0.52 11.64 11.71
N ALA A 63 -0.76 11.49 12.06
CA ALA A 63 -1.16 10.87 13.31
C ALA A 63 -0.85 9.36 13.30
N GLU A 64 -1.03 8.69 12.16
CA GLU A 64 -0.61 7.29 11.96
C GLU A 64 0.91 7.12 12.03
N GLU A 65 1.68 8.04 11.43
CA GLU A 65 3.14 8.06 11.54
C GLU A 65 3.63 8.22 12.98
N ALA A 66 2.91 8.99 13.79
CA ALA A 66 3.25 9.22 15.19
C ALA A 66 2.86 8.05 16.10
N ALA A 67 1.75 7.36 15.80
CA ALA A 67 1.17 6.36 16.69
C ALA A 67 1.27 4.92 16.15
N LEU A 68 0.61 4.63 15.02
CA LEU A 68 0.45 3.25 14.52
C LEU A 68 1.75 2.70 13.92
N TYR A 69 2.47 3.50 13.13
CA TYR A 69 3.62 3.01 12.35
C TYR A 69 4.83 2.63 13.20
N PRO A 70 5.19 3.33 14.28
CA PRO A 70 6.25 2.88 15.19
C PRO A 70 5.93 1.51 15.81
N ALA A 71 4.69 1.31 16.27
CA ALA A 71 4.24 0.04 16.82
C ALA A 71 4.27 -1.08 15.78
N ALA A 72 3.75 -0.81 14.58
CA ALA A 72 3.73 -1.79 13.49
C ALA A 72 5.15 -2.14 13.00
N SER A 73 6.05 -1.16 12.91
CA SER A 73 7.43 -1.38 12.49
C SER A 73 8.22 -2.25 13.48
N GLY A 74 7.81 -2.29 14.75
CA GLY A 74 8.39 -3.18 15.75
C GLY A 74 7.98 -4.64 15.59
N GLN A 75 6.93 -4.93 14.80
CA GLN A 75 6.41 -6.27 14.63
C GLN A 75 7.20 -7.08 13.57
N PRO A 76 7.42 -8.40 13.79
CA PRO A 76 8.17 -9.24 12.86
C PRO A 76 7.59 -9.20 11.44
N GLY A 77 8.41 -8.83 10.46
CA GLY A 77 8.03 -8.81 9.04
C GLY A 77 7.31 -7.55 8.56
N ALA A 78 6.93 -6.62 9.44
CA ALA A 78 6.19 -5.41 9.07
C ALA A 78 7.07 -4.17 8.80
N GLY A 79 8.34 -4.14 9.26
CA GLY A 79 9.20 -2.96 9.13
C GLY A 79 9.44 -2.46 7.69
N LEU A 80 9.59 -3.36 6.71
CA LEU A 80 9.74 -2.97 5.30
C LEU A 80 8.43 -2.43 4.72
N LEU A 81 7.29 -2.99 5.13
CA LEU A 81 5.98 -2.46 4.74
C LEU A 81 5.83 -1.02 5.25
N ILE A 82 6.12 -0.76 6.53
CA ILE A 82 6.02 0.58 7.12
C ILE A 82 7.00 1.56 6.44
N THR A 83 8.19 1.12 6.08
CA THR A 83 9.12 1.94 5.28
C THR A 83 8.49 2.35 3.93
N GLY A 84 7.77 1.44 3.29
CA GLY A 84 7.00 1.72 2.08
C GLY A 84 5.83 2.67 2.33
N MET A 85 5.04 2.46 3.38
CA MET A 85 3.91 3.33 3.76
C MET A 85 4.37 4.78 4.00
N LEU A 86 5.48 4.97 4.72
CA LEU A 86 6.09 6.29 4.93
C LEU A 86 6.56 6.95 3.61
N ALA A 87 7.05 6.15 2.65
CA ALA A 87 7.40 6.68 1.33
C ALA A 87 6.15 7.10 0.54
N GLU A 88 5.04 6.37 0.69
CA GLU A 88 3.77 6.72 0.08
C GLU A 88 3.17 8.00 0.67
N HIS A 89 3.23 8.21 1.99
CA HIS A 89 2.85 9.49 2.62
C HIS A 89 3.63 10.67 2.03
N ARG A 90 4.94 10.53 1.84
CA ARG A 90 5.77 11.57 1.18
C ARG A 90 5.35 11.80 -0.27
N ALA A 91 5.01 10.74 -1.00
CA ALA A 91 4.52 10.86 -2.38
C ALA A 91 3.15 11.54 -2.44
N ILE A 92 2.23 11.21 -1.52
CA ILE A 92 0.95 11.90 -1.34
C ILE A 92 1.18 13.39 -1.06
N GLY A 93 2.06 13.73 -0.10
CA GLY A 93 2.42 15.12 0.19
C GLY A 93 2.98 15.86 -1.03
N THR A 94 3.81 15.19 -1.84
CA THR A 94 4.33 15.77 -3.10
C THR A 94 3.22 16.06 -4.11
N LEU A 95 2.24 15.15 -4.25
CA LEU A 95 1.08 15.34 -5.12
C LEU A 95 0.15 16.45 -4.61
N VAL A 96 0.01 16.61 -3.28
CA VAL A 96 -0.72 17.74 -2.69
C VAL A 96 -0.03 19.06 -3.02
N THR A 97 1.30 19.13 -2.94
CA THR A 97 2.08 20.32 -3.34
C THR A 97 1.90 20.61 -4.83
N GLU A 98 2.04 19.61 -5.70
CA GLU A 98 1.82 19.78 -7.14
C GLU A 98 0.41 20.30 -7.44
N LEU A 99 -0.61 19.70 -6.82
CA LEU A 99 -2.00 20.14 -6.92
C LEU A 99 -2.14 21.60 -6.46
N THR A 100 -1.46 22.00 -5.39
CA THR A 100 -1.53 23.35 -4.78
C THR A 100 -0.74 24.42 -5.54
N GLU A 101 0.26 24.05 -6.32
CA GLU A 101 1.12 25.00 -7.04
C GLU A 101 0.80 25.10 -8.53
N THR A 102 0.23 24.06 -9.14
CA THR A 102 -0.01 24.05 -10.58
C THR A 102 -1.01 25.13 -11.02
N ALA A 103 -0.68 25.82 -12.10
CA ALA A 103 -1.57 26.75 -12.81
C ALA A 103 -2.35 26.08 -13.95
N SER A 104 -2.12 24.78 -14.20
CA SER A 104 -2.76 24.03 -15.28
C SER A 104 -3.95 23.20 -14.75
N PRO A 105 -5.18 23.45 -15.22
CA PRO A 105 -6.34 22.63 -14.87
C PRO A 105 -6.16 21.13 -15.14
N VAL A 106 -5.51 20.79 -16.25
CA VAL A 106 -5.27 19.40 -16.65
C VAL A 106 -4.28 18.73 -15.70
N GLN A 107 -3.21 19.43 -15.31
CA GLN A 107 -2.25 18.91 -14.34
C GLN A 107 -2.88 18.78 -12.95
N ALA A 108 -3.73 19.72 -12.53
CA ALA A 108 -4.47 19.62 -11.28
C ALA A 108 -5.35 18.36 -11.25
N ALA A 109 -6.12 18.11 -12.32
CA ALA A 109 -6.95 16.91 -12.42
C ALA A 109 -6.10 15.61 -12.45
N ALA A 110 -4.95 15.63 -13.13
CA ALA A 110 -4.03 14.50 -13.19
C ALA A 110 -3.40 14.18 -11.82
N ALA A 111 -2.88 15.20 -11.11
CA ALA A 111 -2.31 15.05 -9.78
C ALA A 111 -3.36 14.54 -8.78
N ALA A 112 -4.58 15.08 -8.83
CA ALA A 112 -5.70 14.63 -8.00
C ALA A 112 -6.04 13.15 -8.25
N ARG A 113 -6.08 12.70 -9.51
CA ARG A 113 -6.35 11.30 -9.85
C ARG A 113 -5.21 10.37 -9.43
N ALA A 114 -3.95 10.82 -9.58
CA ALA A 114 -2.79 10.06 -9.13
C ALA A 114 -2.80 9.89 -7.60
N LEU A 115 -3.13 10.95 -6.86
CA LEU A 115 -3.28 10.92 -5.40
C LEU A 115 -4.37 9.94 -4.99
N GLN A 116 -5.55 10.00 -5.63
CA GLN A 116 -6.65 9.07 -5.36
C GLN A 116 -6.21 7.61 -5.52
N ALA A 117 -5.61 7.28 -6.66
CA ALA A 117 -5.18 5.92 -6.94
C ALA A 117 -4.13 5.43 -5.93
N LEU A 118 -3.16 6.29 -5.57
CA LEU A 118 -2.15 5.99 -4.56
C LEU A 118 -2.79 5.77 -3.18
N PHE A 119 -3.73 6.61 -2.78
CA PHE A 119 -4.41 6.50 -1.50
C PHE A 119 -5.26 5.23 -1.39
N GLU A 120 -5.91 4.79 -2.47
CA GLU A 120 -6.66 3.53 -2.48
C GLU A 120 -5.78 2.32 -2.19
N VAL A 121 -4.62 2.18 -2.86
CA VAL A 121 -3.69 1.09 -2.54
C VAL A 121 -2.98 1.29 -1.21
N HIS A 122 -2.83 2.51 -0.73
CA HIS A 122 -2.31 2.81 0.60
C HIS A 122 -3.25 2.26 1.68
N LEU A 123 -4.53 2.63 1.63
CA LEU A 123 -5.55 2.16 2.57
C LEU A 123 -5.70 0.63 2.55
N ALA A 124 -5.57 0.00 1.39
CA ALA A 124 -5.62 -1.47 1.30
C ALA A 124 -4.50 -2.11 2.15
N LYS A 125 -3.26 -1.61 2.05
CA LYS A 125 -2.14 -2.12 2.85
C LYS A 125 -2.36 -1.85 4.33
N GLU A 126 -2.92 -0.70 4.68
CA GLU A 126 -3.19 -0.38 6.07
C GLU A 126 -4.26 -1.29 6.67
N ASN A 127 -5.40 -1.42 5.98
CA ASN A 127 -6.54 -2.22 6.43
C ASN A 127 -6.26 -3.72 6.44
N ASP A 128 -5.55 -4.23 5.43
CA ASP A 128 -5.40 -5.67 5.23
C ASP A 128 -4.08 -6.21 5.81
N LEU A 129 -3.09 -5.35 6.06
CA LEU A 129 -1.77 -5.77 6.56
C LEU A 129 -1.40 -5.09 7.87
N VAL A 130 -1.43 -3.76 7.95
CA VAL A 130 -0.95 -3.03 9.15
C VAL A 130 -1.88 -3.25 10.35
N VAL A 131 -3.17 -2.99 10.19
CA VAL A 131 -4.17 -3.14 11.26
C VAL A 131 -4.23 -4.59 11.78
N PRO A 132 -4.29 -5.64 10.93
CA PRO A 132 -4.29 -7.02 11.42
C PRO A 132 -3.02 -7.42 12.16
N VAL A 133 -1.85 -6.91 11.73
CA VAL A 133 -0.59 -7.12 12.46
C VAL A 133 -0.65 -6.53 13.87
N LEU A 134 -1.19 -5.31 14.01
CA LEU A 134 -1.33 -4.67 15.32
C LEU A 134 -2.35 -5.38 16.22
N VAL A 135 -3.49 -5.80 15.69
CA VAL A 135 -4.51 -6.57 16.45
C VAL A 135 -3.97 -7.94 16.89
N GLY A 136 -3.12 -8.56 16.07
CA GLY A 136 -2.53 -9.88 16.34
C GLY A 136 -1.35 -9.84 17.31
N ALA A 137 -0.77 -8.66 17.55
CA ALA A 137 0.42 -8.50 18.38
C ALA A 137 0.06 -8.53 19.89
N PRO A 138 0.68 -9.40 20.69
CA PRO A 138 0.34 -9.56 22.11
C PRO A 138 0.82 -8.40 22.99
N ASP A 139 1.76 -7.59 22.50
CA ASP A 139 2.40 -6.47 23.17
C ASP A 139 1.85 -5.10 22.73
N VAL A 140 0.82 -5.10 21.87
CA VAL A 140 0.18 -3.90 21.33
C VAL A 140 -1.26 -3.79 21.86
N ASP A 141 -1.60 -2.63 22.40
CA ASP A 141 -2.98 -2.23 22.70
C ASP A 141 -3.42 -1.23 21.62
N LEU A 142 -4.14 -1.72 20.61
CA LEU A 142 -4.55 -0.88 19.49
C LEU A 142 -5.56 0.18 19.93
N ALA A 143 -6.48 -0.17 20.84
CA ALA A 143 -7.44 0.78 21.36
C ALA A 143 -6.75 1.97 22.06
N ALA A 144 -5.73 1.72 22.88
CA ALA A 144 -4.96 2.76 23.54
C ALA A 144 -4.14 3.62 22.57
N LEU A 145 -3.56 3.01 21.52
CA LEU A 145 -2.82 3.74 20.48
C LEU A 145 -3.71 4.73 19.70
N LEU A 146 -4.96 4.33 19.40
CA LEU A 146 -5.90 5.19 18.69
C LEU A 146 -6.50 6.29 19.57
N ASP A 147 -6.66 6.05 20.87
CA ASP A 147 -7.18 7.06 21.79
C ASP A 147 -6.25 8.29 21.82
N GLY A 148 -4.93 8.04 21.89
CA GLY A 148 -3.93 9.11 21.78
C GLY A 148 -3.90 9.83 20.43
N MET A 149 -4.47 9.24 19.37
CA MET A 149 -4.60 9.86 18.05
C MET A 149 -5.70 10.92 18.02
N HIS A 150 -6.81 10.71 18.74
CA HIS A 150 -7.88 11.72 18.88
C HIS A 150 -7.41 12.95 19.67
N ASP A 151 -6.52 12.76 20.64
CA ASP A 151 -5.88 13.86 21.38
C ASP A 151 -4.93 14.69 20.49
N LEU A 152 -4.26 14.04 19.53
CA LEU A 152 -3.39 14.68 18.52
C LEU A 152 -4.18 15.43 17.42
N LEU A 153 -5.42 15.00 17.14
CA LEU A 153 -6.32 15.61 16.15
C LEU A 153 -7.26 16.68 16.76
N GLY A 154 -7.16 16.96 18.06
CA GLY A 154 -7.75 18.15 18.68
C GLY A 154 -9.27 18.12 18.86
N VAL A 155 -9.82 16.98 19.31
CA VAL A 155 -11.14 16.95 19.94
C VAL A 155 -10.95 16.75 21.43
N GLU A 156 -10.93 17.84 22.20
CA GLU A 156 -10.76 17.82 23.66
C GLU A 156 -11.77 16.91 24.37
N PRO A 157 -11.32 15.93 25.18
CA PRO A 157 -12.07 15.43 26.32
C PRO A 157 -11.46 16.00 27.61
N ALA A 158 -12.35 16.42 28.50
CA ALA A 158 -12.00 16.87 29.84
C ALA A 158 -11.39 15.75 30.70
N ASP A 159 -10.40 16.15 31.50
CA ASP A 159 -9.99 15.58 32.80
C ASP A 159 -9.39 14.16 32.85
N GLY A 160 -8.06 14.10 33.00
CA GLY A 160 -7.50 13.91 34.34
C GLY A 160 -6.69 12.64 34.67
N CYS A 161 -5.50 12.88 35.24
CA CYS A 161 -4.71 12.04 36.18
C CYS A 161 -3.96 10.84 35.56
N GLY A 162 -2.66 10.60 35.74
CA GLY A 162 -1.68 11.04 36.73
C GLY A 162 -0.93 9.81 37.28
N CYS A 163 0.41 9.84 37.22
CA CYS A 163 1.41 9.02 37.95
C CYS A 163 2.05 7.79 37.25
N GLY A 164 3.39 7.84 37.11
CA GLY A 164 4.25 6.86 37.78
C GLY A 164 5.24 6.01 36.97
N GLY A 165 6.48 6.49 36.83
CA GLY A 165 7.67 5.73 37.25
C GLY A 165 8.34 4.68 36.33
N CYS A 166 9.50 5.08 35.77
CA CYS A 166 10.81 4.39 35.63
C CYS A 166 10.95 2.86 35.38
N GLY A 167 11.83 2.51 34.44
CA GLY A 167 12.65 1.27 34.49
C GLY A 167 13.38 0.93 33.18
N CYS A 168 14.65 0.53 33.26
CA CYS A 168 15.66 0.50 32.19
C CYS A 168 16.29 -0.89 31.93
N GLY A 169 16.88 -1.09 30.74
CA GLY A 169 17.88 -2.12 30.39
C GLY A 169 17.32 -3.48 29.92
N GLY A 170 17.90 -4.23 28.97
CA GLY A 170 19.15 -4.13 28.21
C GLY A 170 19.38 -5.43 27.41
N ASP A 171 20.33 -5.33 26.46
CA ASP A 171 21.11 -6.37 25.76
C ASP A 171 20.48 -7.24 24.63
N ALA A 172 21.17 -7.14 23.48
CA ALA A 172 21.01 -7.93 22.27
C ALA A 172 21.83 -9.24 22.30
N PRO A 173 21.48 -10.22 21.44
CA PRO A 173 22.45 -11.15 20.89
C PRO A 173 22.50 -11.11 19.35
N GLN A 174 23.50 -11.82 18.82
CA GLN A 174 24.32 -11.46 17.67
C GLN A 174 24.00 -12.28 16.39
N ALA A 175 24.35 -11.68 15.25
CA ALA A 175 24.30 -12.10 13.85
C ALA A 175 24.31 -13.61 13.47
N ALA A 176 23.52 -13.93 12.44
CA ALA A 176 23.69 -15.08 11.54
C ALA A 176 23.84 -14.61 10.08
N ALA A 177 24.59 -15.39 9.29
CA ALA A 177 25.23 -15.12 8.00
C ALA A 177 24.37 -14.55 6.84
N PRO A 178 24.98 -13.96 5.78
CA PRO A 178 24.25 -13.14 4.81
C PRO A 178 23.65 -13.92 3.63
N ALA A 179 22.59 -13.29 3.10
CA ALA A 179 22.07 -13.26 1.74
C ALA A 179 21.05 -14.34 1.29
N ALA A 180 19.81 -13.90 1.09
CA ALA A 180 19.22 -13.88 -0.24
C ALA A 180 18.55 -12.51 -0.44
N THR A 181 18.90 -11.87 -1.55
CA THR A 181 18.41 -10.56 -1.98
C THR A 181 16.88 -10.55 -1.97
N LEU A 182 16.28 -9.71 -1.13
CA LEU A 182 14.89 -9.26 -1.28
C LEU A 182 14.81 -8.41 -2.54
N SER A 183 14.85 -9.05 -3.70
CA SER A 183 14.45 -8.41 -4.95
C SER A 183 12.93 -8.53 -5.01
N ILE A 184 12.26 -7.41 -5.20
CA ILE A 184 10.89 -7.40 -5.70
C ILE A 184 10.98 -8.14 -7.04
N ASP A 185 10.50 -9.39 -7.11
CA ASP A 185 10.63 -10.21 -8.32
C ASP A 185 10.07 -9.43 -9.52
N PRO A 186 10.81 -9.33 -10.65
CA PRO A 186 10.36 -8.62 -11.83
C PRO A 186 8.96 -9.09 -12.24
N ARG A 187 8.11 -8.15 -12.65
CA ARG A 187 6.72 -8.42 -12.98
C ARG A 187 6.49 -8.27 -14.48
N ILE A 188 5.84 -9.26 -15.08
CA ILE A 188 5.32 -9.17 -16.45
C ILE A 188 3.80 -9.20 -16.41
N ASP A 189 3.17 -8.09 -16.76
CA ASP A 189 1.73 -8.02 -16.94
C ASP A 189 1.38 -8.25 -18.41
N VAL A 190 0.82 -9.42 -18.72
CA VAL A 190 0.46 -9.74 -20.10
C VAL A 190 -0.84 -9.08 -20.53
N ARG A 191 -1.59 -8.46 -19.61
CA ARG A 191 -2.83 -7.72 -19.94
C ARG A 191 -2.52 -6.50 -20.81
N ASP A 192 -1.35 -5.89 -20.60
CA ASP A 192 -0.86 -4.72 -21.33
C ASP A 192 -0.22 -5.08 -22.68
N LEU A 193 -0.09 -6.37 -23.00
CA LEU A 193 0.52 -6.86 -24.22
C LEU A 193 -0.54 -7.33 -25.24
N PRO A 194 -0.32 -7.12 -26.55
CA PRO A 194 -1.13 -7.72 -27.61
C PRO A 194 -1.18 -9.24 -27.47
N HIS A 195 -2.36 -9.84 -27.60
CA HIS A 195 -2.58 -11.28 -27.36
C HIS A 195 -1.58 -12.19 -28.11
N ALA A 196 -1.25 -11.86 -29.35
CA ALA A 196 -0.32 -12.62 -30.19
C ALA A 196 1.12 -12.63 -29.64
N GLU A 197 1.51 -11.65 -28.82
CA GLU A 197 2.88 -11.48 -28.33
C GLU A 197 3.09 -12.03 -26.91
N ARG A 198 2.01 -12.21 -26.14
CA ARG A 198 2.05 -12.58 -24.71
C ARG A 198 2.93 -13.80 -24.42
N HIS A 199 2.68 -14.91 -25.13
CA HIS A 199 3.42 -16.15 -24.94
C HIS A 199 4.90 -16.00 -25.25
N ALA A 200 5.23 -15.35 -26.38
CA ALA A 200 6.60 -15.14 -26.80
C ALA A 200 7.36 -14.27 -25.78
N ARG A 201 6.72 -13.23 -25.25
CA ARG A 201 7.28 -12.33 -24.23
C ARG A 201 7.55 -13.04 -22.90
N VAL A 202 6.62 -13.86 -22.41
CA VAL A 202 6.83 -14.64 -21.19
C VAL A 202 7.97 -15.64 -21.38
N MET A 203 7.99 -16.37 -22.49
CA MET A 203 9.05 -17.34 -22.76
C MET A 203 10.44 -16.71 -22.89
N ALA A 204 10.53 -15.53 -23.50
CA ALA A 204 11.78 -14.77 -23.56
C ALA A 204 12.23 -14.36 -22.14
N ALA A 205 11.33 -13.79 -21.34
CA ALA A 205 11.64 -13.37 -19.97
C ALA A 205 12.09 -14.54 -19.07
N LEU A 206 11.49 -15.72 -19.23
CA LEU A 206 11.93 -16.92 -18.51
C LEU A 206 13.27 -17.46 -19.02
N GLY A 207 13.55 -17.35 -20.32
CA GLY A 207 14.84 -17.71 -20.91
C GLY A 207 16.00 -16.87 -20.38
N ASP A 208 15.75 -15.59 -20.11
CA ASP A 208 16.75 -14.64 -19.60
C ASP A 208 16.87 -14.67 -18.06
N LEU A 209 16.03 -15.44 -17.37
CA LEU A 209 16.00 -15.48 -15.91
C LEU A 209 17.21 -16.23 -15.33
N ALA A 210 17.97 -15.55 -14.47
CA ALA A 210 19.11 -16.14 -13.78
C ALA A 210 18.67 -17.32 -12.88
N PRO A 211 19.55 -18.31 -12.64
CA PRO A 211 19.29 -19.34 -11.63
C PRO A 211 18.98 -18.71 -10.27
N ASP A 212 18.06 -19.32 -9.54
CA ASP A 212 17.57 -18.86 -8.23
C ASP A 212 16.87 -17.49 -8.22
N SER A 213 16.48 -16.98 -9.39
CA SER A 213 15.65 -15.78 -9.53
C SER A 213 14.20 -16.15 -9.85
N ALA A 214 13.27 -15.23 -9.57
CA ALA A 214 11.86 -15.42 -9.86
C ALA A 214 11.27 -14.25 -10.66
N LEU A 215 10.13 -14.53 -11.31
CA LEU A 215 9.35 -13.60 -12.12
C LEU A 215 7.88 -13.74 -11.73
N VAL A 216 7.17 -12.64 -11.51
CA VAL A 216 5.71 -12.68 -11.33
C VAL A 216 5.02 -12.42 -12.66
N LEU A 217 4.18 -13.35 -13.08
CA LEU A 217 3.31 -13.20 -14.25
C LEU A 217 1.89 -12.83 -13.80
N VAL A 218 1.37 -11.73 -14.36
CA VAL A 218 0.00 -11.25 -14.19
C VAL A 218 -0.79 -11.49 -15.47
N ALA A 219 -1.92 -12.19 -15.37
CA ALA A 219 -2.74 -12.60 -16.50
C ALA A 219 -4.24 -12.29 -16.28
N PRO A 220 -5.02 -12.10 -17.37
CA PRO A 220 -6.47 -11.85 -17.28
C PRO A 220 -7.29 -13.12 -16.97
N HIS A 221 -6.68 -14.30 -17.03
CA HIS A 221 -7.28 -15.60 -16.70
C HIS A 221 -6.18 -16.57 -16.25
N ALA A 222 -6.55 -17.73 -15.70
CA ALA A 222 -5.60 -18.78 -15.35
C ALA A 222 -4.77 -19.21 -16.59
N PRO A 223 -3.42 -19.09 -16.57
CA PRO A 223 -2.58 -19.38 -17.73
C PRO A 223 -2.19 -20.86 -17.82
N LEU A 224 -3.14 -21.79 -17.61
CA LEU A 224 -2.86 -23.24 -17.59
C LEU A 224 -2.11 -23.74 -18.84
N PRO A 225 -2.49 -23.35 -20.09
CA PRO A 225 -1.76 -23.81 -21.28
C PRO A 225 -0.31 -23.33 -21.32
N LEU A 226 -0.03 -22.13 -20.82
CA LEU A 226 1.32 -21.58 -20.75
C LEU A 226 2.16 -22.32 -19.70
N LEU A 227 1.58 -22.66 -18.54
CA LEU A 227 2.26 -23.47 -17.52
C LEU A 227 2.66 -24.85 -18.08
N SER A 228 1.77 -25.51 -18.83
CA SER A 228 2.10 -26.76 -19.53
C SER A 228 3.27 -26.59 -20.50
N GLN A 229 3.29 -25.50 -21.28
CA GLN A 229 4.41 -25.23 -22.20
C GLN A 229 5.73 -24.93 -21.48
N ILE A 230 5.68 -24.26 -20.32
CA ILE A 230 6.87 -24.00 -19.50
C ILE A 230 7.43 -25.33 -19.00
N ASP A 231 6.58 -26.24 -18.51
CA ASP A 231 6.99 -27.55 -18.04
C ASP A 231 7.60 -28.40 -19.17
N GLU A 232 6.96 -28.44 -20.34
CA GLU A 232 7.49 -29.12 -21.53
C GLU A 232 8.85 -28.57 -21.97
N ARG A 233 9.03 -27.25 -21.95
CA ARG A 233 10.25 -26.58 -22.46
C ARG A 233 11.41 -26.60 -21.46
N TYR A 234 11.12 -26.48 -20.17
CA TYR A 234 12.11 -26.28 -19.13
C TYR A 234 12.22 -27.46 -18.16
N ALA A 235 11.44 -28.53 -18.35
CA ALA A 235 11.57 -29.83 -17.69
C ALA A 235 11.83 -29.75 -16.17
N GLY A 236 10.96 -29.05 -15.45
CA GLY A 236 11.06 -28.89 -13.99
C GLY A 236 12.10 -27.87 -13.48
N GLN A 237 12.73 -27.09 -14.36
CA GLN A 237 13.61 -25.97 -13.92
C GLN A 237 12.84 -24.80 -13.30
N PHE A 238 11.51 -24.79 -13.40
CA PHE A 238 10.67 -23.75 -12.82
C PHE A 238 9.68 -24.34 -11.82
N THR A 239 9.57 -23.69 -10.66
CA THR A 239 8.47 -23.91 -9.72
C THR A 239 7.44 -22.79 -9.87
N THR A 240 6.16 -23.12 -9.68
CA THR A 240 5.04 -22.18 -9.80
C THR A 240 4.34 -22.05 -8.46
N GLU A 241 4.14 -20.82 -8.02
CA GLU A 241 3.39 -20.46 -6.81
C GLU A 241 2.25 -19.53 -7.21
N TRP A 242 1.01 -19.89 -6.86
CA TRP A 242 -0.15 -19.03 -7.11
C TRP A 242 -0.21 -17.92 -6.06
N LEU A 243 -0.09 -16.67 -6.50
CA LEU A 243 -0.20 -15.50 -5.63
C LEU A 243 -1.64 -14.97 -5.56
N GLN A 244 -2.38 -15.10 -6.67
CA GLN A 244 -3.79 -14.70 -6.76
C GLN A 244 -4.52 -15.54 -7.81
N SER A 245 -5.74 -15.97 -7.49
CA SER A 245 -6.53 -16.92 -8.30
C SER A 245 -7.89 -16.37 -8.76
N GLY A 246 -7.90 -15.18 -9.39
CA GLY A 246 -9.09 -14.63 -10.05
C GLY A 246 -10.22 -14.18 -9.10
N PRO A 247 -11.39 -13.73 -9.64
CA PRO A 247 -11.76 -13.75 -11.07
C PRO A 247 -11.18 -12.60 -11.91
N ASP A 248 -10.82 -11.47 -11.30
CA ASP A 248 -10.43 -10.25 -12.04
C ASP A 248 -8.95 -10.22 -12.47
N VAL A 249 -8.08 -10.86 -11.69
CA VAL A 249 -6.63 -10.92 -11.94
C VAL A 249 -6.08 -12.26 -11.47
N TRP A 250 -5.20 -12.84 -12.29
CA TRP A 250 -4.45 -14.05 -11.95
C TRP A 250 -2.98 -13.70 -11.83
N GLN A 251 -2.37 -14.05 -10.70
CA GLN A 251 -0.95 -13.80 -10.45
C GLN A 251 -0.27 -15.08 -10.01
N LEU A 252 0.88 -15.35 -10.59
CA LEU A 252 1.69 -16.49 -10.21
C LEU A 252 3.16 -16.13 -10.30
N ARG A 253 3.91 -16.66 -9.34
CA ARG A 253 5.34 -16.50 -9.22
C ARG A 253 6.01 -17.73 -9.81
N LEU A 254 6.86 -17.51 -10.80
CA LEU A 254 7.66 -18.52 -11.48
C LEU A 254 9.10 -18.39 -10.99
N HIS A 255 9.57 -19.34 -10.19
CA HIS A 255 10.93 -19.35 -9.66
C HIS A 255 11.78 -20.36 -10.41
N ARG A 256 12.95 -19.93 -10.89
CA ARG A 256 13.92 -20.80 -11.54
C ARG A 256 14.78 -21.50 -10.50
N VAL A 257 14.72 -22.82 -10.47
CA VAL A 257 15.47 -23.65 -9.52
C VAL A 257 16.97 -23.40 -9.68
N ALA A 258 17.67 -23.23 -8.54
CA ALA A 258 19.12 -23.10 -8.52
C ALA A 258 19.79 -24.34 -9.12
N VAL A 259 20.83 -24.14 -9.94
CA VAL A 259 21.64 -25.27 -10.42
C VAL A 259 22.52 -25.73 -9.25
N PRO A 260 22.40 -26.96 -8.76
CA PRO A 260 23.31 -27.47 -7.74
C PRO A 260 24.73 -27.50 -8.32
N ALA A 261 25.70 -27.03 -7.54
CA ALA A 261 27.12 -27.01 -7.89
C ALA A 261 27.73 -28.41 -7.97
#